data_AF-A0A420VFZ6-F1
#
_entry.id   AF-A0A420VFZ6-F1
#
_cell.length_a   1.000
_cell.length_b   1.000
_cell.length_c   1.000
_cell.angle_alpha   90.00
_cell.angle_beta   90.00
_cell.angle_gamma   90.00
#
_symmetry.space_group_name_H-M   'P 1'
#
loop_
_entity.id
_entity.type
_entity.pdbx_description
1 polymer ?
#
loop_
_entity_poly.entity_id
_entity_poly.type
_entity_poly.pdbx_seq_one_letter_code
_entity_poly.pdbx_strand_id
1 'polypeptide(L)'
;MTKKLENLYLLFKIDFKQAGSVFFFPAIMWLVSVLQLIMQNSQNESDRLNSIILFQGIYLPFAGWGLMYRLKEIYEDGASETLFPYYRSNLIIDISRYLSIHFIGTMIWCLFFSMKYSFAIIWPIHMIHFFLITLLFMFLGYGVNTNLKKHRVFINCFICLCGYRTGHIRRIYALAPRFYI
;
A
#
# COMPACT_ATOMS: atom_id res chain seq x y z
N MET A 1 -1.75 21.06 -19.94
CA MET A 1 -1.47 19.94 -19.01
C MET A 1 -0.01 19.55 -19.18
N THR A 2 0.77 19.32 -18.12
CA THR A 2 2.19 18.95 -18.29
C THR A 2 2.30 17.51 -18.81
N LYS A 3 3.26 17.22 -19.69
CA LYS A 3 3.47 15.88 -20.30
C LYS A 3 3.50 14.71 -19.29
N LYS A 4 3.92 14.98 -18.04
CA LYS A 4 3.92 14.01 -16.93
C LYS A 4 2.52 13.66 -16.44
N LEU A 5 1.62 14.65 -16.39
CA LEU A 5 0.23 14.49 -15.95
C LEU A 5 -0.58 13.67 -16.98
N GLU A 6 -0.31 13.89 -18.27
CA GLU A 6 -0.88 13.08 -19.36
C GLU A 6 -0.49 11.61 -19.23
N ASN A 7 0.80 11.33 -19.00
CA ASN A 7 1.28 9.97 -18.78
C ASN A 7 0.63 9.32 -17.54
N LEU A 8 0.51 10.05 -16.43
CA LEU A 8 -0.17 9.56 -15.22
C LEU A 8 -1.64 9.23 -15.48
N TYR A 9 -2.35 10.10 -16.19
CA TYR A 9 -3.75 9.88 -16.55
C TYR A 9 -3.91 8.65 -17.45
N LEU A 10 -3.03 8.47 -18.44
CA LEU A 10 -3.04 7.30 -19.33
C LEU A 10 -2.82 6.01 -18.54
N LEU A 11 -1.91 6.00 -17.57
CA LEU A 11 -1.68 4.84 -16.71
C LEU A 11 -2.93 4.49 -15.89
N PHE A 12 -3.59 5.48 -15.27
CA PHE A 12 -4.86 5.21 -14.54
C PHE A 12 -5.99 4.75 -15.47
N LYS A 13 -6.04 5.26 -16.70
CA LYS A 13 -7.01 4.81 -17.70
C LYS A 13 -6.79 3.35 -18.10
N ILE A 14 -5.54 2.93 -18.21
CA ILE A 14 -5.19 1.52 -18.46
C ILE A 14 -5.60 0.66 -17.26
N ASP A 15 -5.25 1.08 -16.05
CA ASP A 15 -5.61 0.36 -14.81
C ASP A 15 -7.14 0.18 -14.69
N PHE A 16 -7.91 1.23 -14.99
CA PHE A 16 -9.37 1.15 -15.01
C PHE A 16 -9.89 0.16 -16.06
N LYS A 17 -9.31 0.16 -17.26
CA LYS A 17 -9.72 -0.80 -18.31
C LYS A 17 -9.41 -2.25 -17.94
N GLN A 18 -8.32 -2.50 -17.23
CA GLN A 18 -7.93 -3.84 -16.79
C GLN A 18 -8.73 -4.32 -15.57
N ALA A 19 -9.00 -3.43 -14.62
CA ALA A 19 -9.68 -3.77 -13.37
C ALA A 19 -11.20 -3.60 -13.40
N GLY A 20 -11.74 -2.83 -14.36
CA GLY A 20 -13.16 -2.54 -14.42
C GLY A 20 -13.65 -1.88 -13.13
N SER A 21 -14.80 -2.34 -12.63
CA SER A 21 -15.40 -1.82 -11.39
C SER A 21 -14.55 -2.07 -10.13
N VAL A 22 -13.71 -3.11 -10.12
CA VAL A 22 -12.86 -3.48 -8.98
C VAL A 22 -11.81 -2.40 -8.70
N PHE A 23 -11.48 -1.56 -9.69
CA PHE A 23 -10.60 -0.41 -9.53
C PHE A 23 -11.04 0.54 -8.41
N PHE A 24 -12.36 0.71 -8.22
CA PHE A 24 -12.91 1.63 -7.24
C PHE A 24 -13.05 1.05 -5.84
N PHE A 25 -12.74 -0.25 -5.64
CA PHE A 25 -12.95 -0.90 -4.35
C PHE A 25 -12.20 -0.23 -3.18
N PRO A 26 -10.92 0.18 -3.32
CA PRO A 26 -10.25 0.91 -2.24
C PRO A 26 -10.90 2.27 -1.92
N ALA A 27 -11.47 2.94 -2.93
CA ALA A 27 -12.20 4.19 -2.73
C ALA A 27 -13.55 3.95 -2.02
N ILE A 28 -14.24 2.85 -2.32
CA ILE A 28 -15.46 2.44 -1.60
C ILE A 28 -15.14 2.13 -0.14
N MET A 29 -14.08 1.38 0.14
CA MET A 29 -13.67 1.05 1.51
C MET A 29 -13.22 2.28 2.29
N TRP A 30 -12.59 3.25 1.61
CA TRP A 30 -12.33 4.55 2.19
C TRP A 30 -13.63 5.27 2.58
N LEU A 31 -14.62 5.31 1.68
CA LEU A 31 -15.92 5.93 1.96
C LEU A 31 -16.63 5.26 3.13
N VAL A 32 -16.60 3.92 3.21
CA VAL A 32 -17.15 3.15 4.33
C VAL A 32 -16.48 3.57 5.65
N SER A 33 -15.16 3.77 5.65
CA SER A 33 -14.43 4.20 6.84
C SER A 33 -14.78 5.63 7.29
N VAL A 34 -15.10 6.52 6.34
CA VAL A 34 -15.58 7.88 6.65
C VAL A 34 -17.00 7.83 7.20
N LEU A 35 -17.89 7.03 6.61
CA LEU A 35 -19.26 6.85 7.12
C LEU A 35 -19.25 6.27 8.53
N GLN A 36 -18.41 5.26 8.77
CA GLN A 36 -18.19 4.67 10.09
C GLN A 36 -17.75 5.72 11.11
N LEU A 37 -16.78 6.56 10.74
CA LEU A 37 -16.34 7.68 11.56
C LEU A 37 -17.48 8.66 11.88
N ILE A 38 -18.33 9.00 10.90
CA ILE A 38 -19.46 9.94 11.09
C ILE A 38 -20.53 9.34 12.00
N MET A 39 -20.89 8.07 11.82
CA MET A 39 -21.94 7.38 12.58
C MET A 39 -21.54 7.06 14.02
N GLN A 40 -20.25 6.87 14.30
CA GLN A 40 -19.78 6.51 15.63
C GLN A 40 -19.94 7.67 16.62
N ASN A 41 -20.61 7.46 17.75
CA ASN A 41 -20.77 8.48 18.79
C ASN A 41 -19.87 8.14 19.99
N SER A 42 -18.58 8.47 19.87
CA SER A 42 -17.57 8.14 20.89
C SER A 42 -17.62 9.13 22.05
N GLN A 43 -17.92 8.63 23.25
CA GLN A 43 -17.99 9.42 24.48
C GLN A 43 -16.63 9.46 25.19
N ASN A 44 -15.85 8.38 25.08
CA ASN A 44 -14.59 8.21 25.81
C ASN A 44 -13.36 8.16 24.86
N GLU A 45 -12.16 8.27 25.45
CA GLU A 45 -10.90 8.15 24.70
C GLU A 45 -10.72 6.79 24.03
N SER A 46 -11.09 5.70 24.71
CA SER A 46 -11.07 4.34 24.18
C SER A 46 -11.82 4.23 22.85
N ASP A 47 -12.99 4.86 22.77
CA ASP A 47 -13.87 4.75 21.60
C ASP A 47 -13.29 5.52 20.41
N ARG A 48 -12.60 6.64 20.68
CA ARG A 48 -11.89 7.44 19.66
C ARG A 48 -10.69 6.69 19.10
N LEU A 49 -9.93 5.98 19.94
CA LEU A 49 -8.85 5.09 19.50
C LEU A 49 -9.39 3.89 18.70
N ASN A 50 -10.53 3.34 19.08
CA ASN A 50 -11.19 2.29 18.31
C ASN A 50 -11.54 2.74 16.89
N SER A 51 -11.95 4.00 16.68
CA SER A 51 -12.17 4.53 15.32
C SER A 51 -10.90 4.50 14.47
N ILE A 52 -9.74 4.80 15.06
CA ILE A 52 -8.44 4.73 14.39
C ILE A 52 -8.12 3.28 13.99
N ILE A 53 -8.30 2.34 14.91
CA ILE A 53 -8.08 0.91 14.66
C ILE A 53 -9.03 0.39 13.57
N LEU A 54 -10.30 0.79 13.59
CA LEU A 54 -11.28 0.41 12.58
C LEU A 54 -10.90 0.95 11.21
N PHE A 55 -10.46 2.21 11.10
CA PHE A 55 -9.93 2.73 9.84
C PHE A 55 -8.72 1.93 9.33
N GLN A 56 -7.80 1.56 10.24
CA GLN A 56 -6.66 0.71 9.89
C GLN A 56 -7.09 -0.68 9.40
N GLY A 57 -8.14 -1.26 9.99
CA GLY A 57 -8.67 -2.57 9.58
C GLY A 57 -9.53 -2.53 8.32
N ILE A 58 -10.24 -1.44 8.06
CA ILE A 58 -11.19 -1.32 6.94
C ILE A 58 -10.53 -0.80 5.68
N TYR A 59 -9.65 0.20 5.76
CA TYR A 59 -9.14 0.89 4.58
C TYR A 59 -7.73 0.44 4.18
N LEU A 60 -6.81 0.33 5.14
CA LEU A 60 -5.40 0.05 4.83
C LEU A 60 -5.13 -1.31 4.15
N PRO A 61 -5.85 -2.42 4.42
CA PRO A 61 -5.65 -3.66 3.68
C PRO A 61 -5.95 -3.50 2.19
N PHE A 62 -6.88 -2.62 1.84
CA PHE A 62 -7.24 -2.35 0.45
C PHE A 62 -6.19 -1.52 -0.28
N ALA A 63 -5.24 -0.93 0.44
CA ALA A 63 -4.02 -0.38 -0.15
C ALA A 63 -3.11 -1.46 -0.74
N GLY A 64 -2.97 -2.59 -0.04
CA GLY A 64 -2.28 -3.77 -0.55
C GLY A 64 -3.04 -4.40 -1.71
N TRP A 65 -4.38 -4.51 -1.58
CA TRP A 65 -5.24 -5.11 -2.60
C TRP A 65 -5.15 -4.42 -3.97
N GLY A 66 -5.19 -3.09 -4.02
CA GLY A 66 -5.11 -2.36 -5.30
C GLY A 66 -3.82 -2.68 -6.08
N LEU A 67 -2.70 -2.75 -5.35
CA LEU A 67 -1.41 -3.13 -5.92
C LEU A 67 -1.39 -4.61 -6.34
N MET A 68 -1.98 -5.52 -5.55
CA MET A 68 -2.09 -6.93 -5.91
C MET A 68 -2.83 -7.12 -7.23
N TYR A 69 -3.96 -6.45 -7.38
CA TYR A 69 -4.80 -6.58 -8.57
C TYR A 69 -4.10 -6.05 -9.81
N ARG A 70 -3.33 -4.97 -9.67
CA ARG A 70 -2.51 -4.41 -10.76
C ARG A 70 -1.39 -5.37 -11.19
N LEU A 71 -0.73 -6.01 -10.23
CA LEU A 71 0.42 -6.87 -10.54
C LEU A 71 0.02 -8.30 -10.93
N LYS A 72 -1.27 -8.67 -10.82
CA LYS A 72 -1.76 -10.05 -11.06
C LYS A 72 -1.27 -10.65 -12.39
N GLU A 73 -1.25 -9.85 -13.46
CA GLU A 73 -0.87 -10.29 -14.82
C GLU A 73 0.62 -10.66 -14.92
N ILE A 74 1.48 -10.09 -14.06
CA ILE A 74 2.91 -10.43 -14.00
C ILE A 74 3.12 -11.79 -13.33
N TYR A 75 2.13 -12.24 -12.55
CA TYR A 75 2.20 -13.47 -11.76
C TYR A 75 1.41 -14.63 -12.36
N GLU A 76 0.69 -14.40 -13.46
CA GLU A 76 0.14 -15.51 -14.24
C GLU A 76 1.28 -16.39 -14.77
N ASP A 77 1.13 -17.70 -14.57
CA ASP A 77 2.13 -18.69 -14.95
C ASP A 77 2.39 -18.65 -16.46
N GLY A 78 3.66 -18.64 -16.85
CA GLY A 78 4.11 -18.50 -18.24
C GLY A 78 4.29 -17.06 -18.74
N ALA A 79 3.64 -16.07 -18.12
CA ALA A 79 3.78 -14.66 -18.50
C ALA A 79 4.95 -13.96 -17.77
N SER A 80 5.28 -14.42 -16.55
CA SER A 80 6.26 -13.77 -15.69
C SER A 80 7.68 -13.67 -16.28
N GLU A 81 8.12 -14.69 -17.03
CA GLU A 81 9.49 -14.74 -17.56
C GLU A 81 9.71 -13.73 -18.69
N THR A 82 8.66 -13.42 -19.44
CA THR A 82 8.70 -12.47 -20.56
C THR A 82 8.35 -11.05 -20.11
N LEU A 83 7.36 -10.87 -19.23
CA LEU A 83 6.87 -9.53 -18.86
C LEU A 83 7.73 -8.84 -17.78
N PHE A 84 8.40 -9.58 -16.91
CA PHE A 84 9.11 -8.99 -15.77
C PHE A 84 10.21 -7.98 -16.15
N PRO A 85 11.07 -8.25 -17.16
CA PRO A 85 12.09 -7.29 -17.60
C PRO A 85 11.50 -5.95 -18.08
N TYR A 86 10.37 -6.01 -18.79
CA TYR A 86 9.68 -4.81 -19.31
C TYR A 86 8.89 -4.07 -18.23
N TYR A 87 8.45 -4.75 -17.18
CA TYR A 87 7.67 -4.15 -16.10
C TYR A 87 8.51 -3.49 -15.00
N ARG A 88 9.79 -3.86 -14.86
CA ARG A 88 10.63 -3.43 -13.73
C ARG A 88 10.74 -1.91 -13.58
N SER A 89 10.83 -1.17 -14.69
CA SER A 89 10.89 0.29 -14.68
C SER A 89 9.56 0.93 -14.26
N ASN A 90 8.43 0.32 -14.61
CA ASN A 90 7.10 0.80 -14.29
C ASN A 90 6.64 0.38 -12.88
N LEU A 91 7.22 -0.67 -12.31
CA LEU A 91 6.86 -1.19 -10.99
C LEU A 91 7.10 -0.16 -9.87
N ILE A 92 8.21 0.60 -9.93
CA ILE A 92 8.49 1.68 -8.96
C ILE A 92 7.46 2.80 -9.11
N ILE A 93 7.09 3.13 -10.35
CA ILE A 93 6.09 4.16 -10.66
C ILE A 93 4.72 3.72 -10.13
N ASP A 94 4.34 2.45 -10.33
CA ASP A 94 3.07 1.89 -9.87
C ASP A 94 3.00 1.85 -8.34
N ILE A 95 4.03 1.36 -7.65
CA ILE A 95 4.09 1.41 -6.17
C ILE A 95 3.95 2.85 -5.68
N SER A 96 4.71 3.79 -6.26
CA SER A 96 4.67 5.20 -5.85
C SER A 96 3.29 5.83 -6.08
N ARG A 97 2.62 5.52 -7.21
CA ARG A 97 1.28 6.00 -7.53
C ARG A 97 0.24 5.52 -6.52
N TYR A 98 0.19 4.21 -6.25
CA TYR A 98 -0.76 3.65 -5.29
C TYR A 98 -0.47 4.12 -3.86
N LEU A 99 0.81 4.15 -3.45
CA LEU A 99 1.20 4.69 -2.14
C LEU A 99 0.78 6.15 -1.97
N SER A 100 0.96 6.98 -3.01
CA SER A 100 0.54 8.38 -2.99
C SER A 100 -0.97 8.54 -2.82
N ILE A 101 -1.78 7.75 -3.54
CA ILE A 101 -3.24 7.75 -3.40
C ILE A 101 -3.64 7.35 -1.98
N HIS A 102 -3.05 6.28 -1.45
CA HIS A 102 -3.41 5.80 -0.11
C HIS A 102 -2.98 6.77 1.00
N PHE A 103 -1.82 7.39 0.82
CA PHE A 103 -1.35 8.45 1.71
C PHE A 103 -2.29 9.65 1.70
N ILE A 104 -2.69 10.14 0.52
CA ILE A 104 -3.66 11.25 0.39
C ILE A 104 -5.00 10.88 1.05
N GLY A 105 -5.54 9.69 0.79
CA GLY A 105 -6.78 9.23 1.42
C GLY A 105 -6.68 9.15 2.94
N THR A 106 -5.53 8.72 3.47
CA THR A 106 -5.24 8.72 4.91
C THR A 106 -5.20 10.13 5.48
N MET A 107 -4.52 11.07 4.80
CA MET A 107 -4.48 12.47 5.24
C MET A 107 -5.88 13.08 5.29
N ILE A 108 -6.71 12.85 4.27
CA ILE A 108 -8.10 13.34 4.24
C ILE A 108 -8.92 12.72 5.38
N TRP A 109 -8.79 11.42 5.63
CA TRP A 109 -9.48 10.78 6.76
C TRP A 109 -9.05 11.37 8.11
N CYS A 110 -7.75 11.62 8.30
CA CYS A 110 -7.23 12.30 9.49
C CYS A 110 -7.81 13.72 9.66
N LEU A 111 -8.07 14.45 8.56
CA LEU A 111 -8.75 15.74 8.63
C LEU A 111 -10.19 15.58 9.15
N PHE A 112 -10.97 14.65 8.60
CA PHE A 112 -12.33 14.36 9.08
C PHE A 112 -12.35 13.94 10.56
N PHE A 113 -11.38 13.10 10.97
CA PHE A 113 -11.25 12.69 12.36
C PHE A 113 -10.94 13.87 13.28
N SER A 114 -10.03 14.75 12.87
CA SER A 114 -9.63 15.92 13.64
C SER A 114 -10.76 16.94 13.78
N MET A 115 -11.59 17.10 12.74
CA MET A 115 -12.79 17.94 12.79
C MET A 115 -13.83 17.40 13.78
N LYS A 116 -13.93 16.08 13.92
CA LYS A 116 -14.92 15.43 14.80
C LYS A 116 -14.47 15.36 16.26
N TYR A 117 -13.19 15.09 16.52
CA TYR A 117 -12.69 14.84 17.88
C TYR A 117 -11.67 15.89 18.34
N SER A 118 -10.43 15.81 17.87
CA SER A 118 -9.36 16.78 18.12
C SER A 118 -8.08 16.34 17.40
N PHE A 119 -7.28 17.31 16.95
CA PHE A 119 -5.93 17.06 16.41
C PHE A 119 -4.98 16.42 17.44
N ALA A 120 -5.19 16.68 18.73
CA ALA A 120 -4.33 16.17 19.80
C ALA A 120 -4.34 14.64 19.94
N ILE A 121 -5.34 13.96 19.37
CA ILE A 121 -5.44 12.49 19.39
C ILE A 121 -4.64 11.88 18.24
N ILE A 122 -4.56 12.59 17.11
CA ILE A 122 -3.72 12.19 15.97
C ILE A 122 -2.26 12.59 16.25
N TRP A 123 -1.66 11.90 17.21
CA TRP A 123 -0.23 12.05 17.49
C TRP A 123 0.63 11.62 16.30
N PRO A 124 1.87 12.14 16.17
CA PRO A 124 2.81 11.73 15.13
C PRO A 124 3.04 10.21 15.09
N ILE A 125 2.92 9.53 16.23
CA ILE A 125 3.06 8.08 16.32
C ILE A 125 2.00 7.33 15.50
N HIS A 126 0.75 7.81 15.49
CA HIS A 126 -0.32 7.21 14.69
C HIS A 126 -0.05 7.39 13.19
N MET A 127 0.50 8.54 12.77
CA MET A 127 0.89 8.78 11.38
C MET A 127 2.00 7.85 10.92
N ILE A 128 3.02 7.63 11.75
CA ILE A 128 4.07 6.64 11.49
C ILE A 128 3.46 5.24 11.41
N HIS A 129 2.54 4.91 12.32
CA HIS A 129 1.89 3.61 12.36
C HIS A 129 1.05 3.35 11.10
N PHE A 130 0.25 4.33 10.64
CA PHE A 130 -0.51 4.25 9.40
C PHE A 130 0.40 3.99 8.20
N PHE A 131 1.53 4.69 8.12
CA PHE A 131 2.51 4.51 7.05
C PHE A 131 3.12 3.10 7.08
N LEU A 132 3.56 2.63 8.26
CA LEU A 132 4.12 1.29 8.42
C LEU A 132 3.11 0.19 8.08
N ILE A 133 1.86 0.31 8.52
CA ILE A 133 0.80 -0.65 8.19
C ILE A 133 0.51 -0.64 6.68
N THR A 134 0.48 0.53 6.04
CA THR A 134 0.30 0.62 4.58
C THR A 134 1.41 -0.12 3.85
N LEU A 135 2.66 0.09 4.25
CA LEU A 135 3.81 -0.63 3.69
C LEU A 135 3.72 -2.14 3.95
N LEU A 136 3.28 -2.55 5.14
CA LEU A 136 3.08 -3.95 5.51
C LEU A 136 2.03 -4.62 4.61
N PHE A 137 0.88 -3.99 4.39
CA PHE A 137 -0.16 -4.56 3.52
C PHE A 137 0.26 -4.58 2.05
N MET A 138 1.04 -3.60 1.58
CA MET A 138 1.65 -3.67 0.26
C MET A 138 2.67 -4.81 0.15
N PHE A 139 3.45 -5.05 1.21
CA PHE A 139 4.39 -6.17 1.28
C PHE A 139 3.66 -7.52 1.26
N LEU A 140 2.63 -7.69 2.09
CA LEU A 140 1.81 -8.90 2.12
C LEU A 140 1.13 -9.14 0.77
N GLY A 141 0.62 -8.07 0.14
CA GLY A 141 0.01 -8.19 -1.18
C GLY A 141 0.98 -8.68 -2.25
N TYR A 142 2.21 -8.15 -2.27
CA TYR A 142 3.26 -8.66 -3.15
C TYR A 142 3.65 -10.11 -2.82
N GLY A 143 3.73 -10.45 -1.53
CA GLY A 143 4.10 -11.77 -1.04
C GLY A 143 3.08 -12.86 -1.38
N VAL A 144 1.78 -12.55 -1.40
CA VAL A 144 0.74 -13.51 -1.81
C VAL A 144 0.80 -13.81 -3.31
N ASN A 145 1.12 -12.80 -4.12
CA ASN A 145 1.17 -12.96 -5.58
C ASN A 145 2.47 -13.63 -6.08
N THR A 146 3.57 -13.53 -5.32
CA THR A 146 4.78 -14.29 -5.61
C THR A 146 4.77 -15.58 -4.80
N ASN A 147 4.67 -16.74 -5.47
CA ASN A 147 5.11 -18.00 -4.86
C ASN A 147 6.45 -17.74 -4.13
N LEU A 148 6.51 -18.01 -2.82
CA LEU A 148 7.50 -17.52 -1.82
C LEU A 148 8.99 -17.57 -2.23
N LYS A 149 9.34 -18.25 -3.33
CA LYS A 149 10.67 -18.39 -3.90
C LYS A 149 11.24 -17.13 -4.58
N LYS A 150 10.44 -16.12 -4.97
CA LYS A 150 10.90 -14.91 -5.71
C LYS A 150 11.11 -13.64 -4.84
N HIS A 151 11.22 -13.76 -3.52
CA HIS A 151 11.34 -12.66 -2.53
C HIS A 151 12.52 -11.67 -2.70
N ARG A 152 13.60 -12.04 -3.40
CA ARG A 152 14.84 -11.23 -3.45
C ARG A 152 14.69 -9.89 -4.19
N VAL A 153 13.82 -9.78 -5.18
CA VAL A 153 13.73 -8.57 -6.01
C VAL A 153 13.04 -7.42 -5.25
N PHE A 154 12.06 -7.76 -4.41
CA PHE A 154 11.28 -6.78 -3.66
C PHE A 154 11.97 -6.30 -2.39
N ILE A 155 12.68 -7.19 -1.66
CA ILE A 155 13.56 -6.75 -0.56
C ILE A 155 14.56 -5.70 -1.05
N ASN A 156 15.13 -5.89 -2.23
CA ASN A 156 16.04 -4.91 -2.84
C ASN A 156 15.32 -3.60 -3.24
N CYS A 157 14.06 -3.62 -3.68
CA CYS A 157 13.28 -2.39 -3.94
C CYS A 157 12.86 -1.69 -2.65
N PHE A 158 12.44 -2.42 -1.62
CA PHE A 158 12.06 -1.90 -0.30
C PHE A 158 13.26 -1.24 0.39
N ILE A 159 14.42 -1.87 0.31
CA ILE A 159 15.70 -1.33 0.80
C ILE A 159 16.12 -0.08 0.01
N CYS A 160 15.86 -0.05 -1.30
CA CYS A 160 16.11 1.11 -2.15
C CYS A 160 15.13 2.27 -1.87
N LEU A 161 13.87 1.98 -1.55
CA LEU A 161 12.84 2.94 -1.13
C LEU A 161 13.08 3.48 0.29
N CYS A 162 13.62 2.66 1.19
CA CYS A 162 14.05 3.07 2.54
C CYS A 162 15.46 3.68 2.60
N GLY A 163 16.15 3.85 1.46
CA GLY A 163 17.45 4.53 1.39
C GLY A 163 18.66 3.74 1.92
N TYR A 164 18.54 2.43 2.14
CA TYR A 164 19.66 1.62 2.63
C TYR A 164 20.57 1.17 1.47
N ARG A 165 21.86 1.55 1.53
CA ARG A 165 22.87 1.09 0.57
C ARG A 165 23.02 -0.43 0.65
N THR A 166 22.93 -1.09 -0.50
CA THR A 166 23.01 -2.55 -0.74
C THR A 166 24.28 -3.26 -0.21
N GLY A 167 25.28 -2.52 0.28
CA GLY A 167 26.56 -3.05 0.75
C GLY A 167 26.53 -3.76 2.11
N HIS A 168 25.61 -3.41 3.02
CA HIS A 168 25.60 -3.98 4.38
C HIS A 168 24.91 -5.35 4.48
N ILE A 169 24.23 -5.77 3.43
CA ILE A 169 23.35 -6.95 3.43
C ILE A 169 24.12 -8.26 3.21
N ARG A 170 25.30 -8.20 2.56
CA ARG A 170 26.15 -9.41 2.42
C ARG A 170 26.57 -10.01 3.76
N ARG A 171 26.61 -9.22 4.85
CA ARG A 171 26.94 -9.74 6.19
C ARG A 171 25.75 -10.38 6.91
N ILE A 172 24.52 -9.94 6.65
CA ILE A 172 23.33 -10.48 7.33
C ILE A 172 22.97 -11.87 6.75
N TYR A 173 23.11 -12.06 5.44
CA TYR A 173 22.92 -13.37 4.81
C TYR A 173 24.05 -14.38 5.06
N ALA A 174 25.19 -13.95 5.61
CA ALA A 174 26.27 -14.85 6.02
C ALA A 174 26.04 -15.50 7.40
N LEU A 175 25.00 -15.07 8.13
CA LEU A 175 24.74 -15.50 9.51
C LEU A 175 23.42 -16.26 9.70
N ALA A 176 22.63 -16.48 8.64
CA ALA A 176 21.41 -17.30 8.74
C ALA A 176 21.76 -18.78 8.45
N PRO A 177 21.68 -19.69 9.44
CA PRO A 177 21.91 -21.11 9.21
C PRO A 177 20.82 -21.68 8.31
N ARG A 178 21.26 -22.59 7.42
CA ARG A 178 20.42 -23.36 6.51
C ARG A 178 19.30 -24.06 7.27
N PHE A 179 18.06 -23.59 7.11
CA PHE A 179 16.89 -24.42 7.32
C PHE A 179 16.24 -24.66 5.95
N TYR A 180 16.66 -25.77 5.35
CA TYR A 180 15.94 -26.49 4.30
C TYR A 180 15.67 -27.88 4.86
N ILE A 181 14.42 -28.16 5.20
CA ILE A 181 13.72 -29.42 4.90
C ILE A 181 12.31 -29.00 4.49
#